data_AF-R7FVQ7-F1
#
_entry.id   AF-R7FVQ7-F1
#
_cell.length_a   1.000
_cell.length_b   1.000
_cell.length_c   1.000
_cell.angle_alpha   90.00
_cell.angle_beta   90.00
_cell.angle_gamma   90.00
#
_symmetry.space_group_name_H-M   'P 1'
#
loop_
_entity.id
_entity.type
_entity.pdbx_description
1 polymer ?
#
loop_
_entity_poly.entity_id
_entity_poly.type
_entity_poly.pdbx_seq_one_letter_code
_entity_poly.pdbx_strand_id
1 'polypeptide(L)'
;MKKVFRSHPALATLGRFFLVFTVCAGIAMTALSFYAYLHYKDGRFLVSGIIILVLLGVFCVIGLPQMWKKCFETLVVTDDSVTWKCAFAKSHSIPTSEIKYSKTAFYKAENDTRADIYKTGKRCIVVSTEPIPQLKASKYKCSDALIAFPSRPGLCRCLCEALGDAPCGGIFKAMANKEDRLDKEAKRAAKHSR
;
A
#
# COMPACT_ATOMS: atom_id res chain seq x y z
N MET A 1 -13.31 -18.65 -3.59
CA MET A 1 -11.87 -18.55 -3.92
C MET A 1 -11.23 -17.47 -3.06
N LYS A 2 -10.15 -17.76 -2.31
CA LYS A 2 -9.49 -16.76 -1.44
C LYS A 2 -8.22 -16.24 -2.12
N LYS A 3 -8.19 -14.97 -2.50
CA LYS A 3 -7.01 -14.32 -3.10
C LYS A 3 -6.52 -13.18 -2.22
N VAL A 4 -5.20 -13.11 -2.01
CA VAL A 4 -4.57 -12.10 -1.16
C VAL A 4 -3.69 -11.20 -2.00
N PHE A 5 -3.96 -9.90 -1.97
CA PHE A 5 -3.23 -8.86 -2.67
C PHE A 5 -2.49 -7.98 -1.67
N ARG A 6 -1.21 -7.72 -1.95
CA ARG A 6 -0.39 -6.79 -1.17
C ARG A 6 -0.11 -5.54 -1.99
N SER A 7 -0.08 -4.37 -1.34
CA SER A 7 0.14 -3.09 -2.02
C SER A 7 1.49 -3.08 -2.76
N HIS A 8 2.53 -3.71 -2.21
CA HIS A 8 3.83 -3.86 -2.89
C HIS A 8 4.64 -5.07 -2.38
N PRO A 9 5.09 -6.02 -3.21
CA PRO A 9 5.89 -7.17 -2.75
C PRO A 9 7.29 -6.75 -2.28
N ALA A 10 8.02 -5.94 -3.07
CA ALA A 10 9.34 -5.45 -2.66
C ALA A 10 9.29 -4.55 -1.40
N LEU A 11 8.36 -3.59 -1.33
CA LEU A 11 8.17 -2.74 -0.15
C LEU A 11 7.64 -3.51 1.06
N ALA A 12 6.86 -4.57 0.88
CA ALA A 12 6.41 -5.42 1.99
C ALA A 12 7.58 -6.19 2.64
N THR A 13 8.61 -6.55 1.88
CA THR A 13 9.78 -7.23 2.46
C THR A 13 10.83 -6.21 2.89
N LEU A 14 11.36 -5.42 1.95
CA LEU A 14 12.43 -4.47 2.19
C LEU A 14 11.99 -3.31 3.10
N GLY A 15 10.76 -2.80 2.94
CA GLY A 15 10.26 -1.69 3.75
C GLY A 15 10.02 -2.09 5.21
N ARG A 16 9.61 -3.33 5.48
CA ARG A 16 9.49 -3.85 6.85
C ARG A 16 10.85 -4.01 7.52
N PHE A 17 11.83 -4.58 6.81
CA PHE A 17 13.19 -4.68 7.31
C PHE A 17 13.79 -3.29 7.55
N PHE A 18 13.58 -2.35 6.63
CA PHE A 18 14.03 -0.97 6.80
C PHE A 18 13.40 -0.31 8.03
N LEU A 19 12.09 -0.43 8.23
CA LEU A 19 11.40 0.14 9.40
C LEU A 19 11.94 -0.42 10.71
N VAL A 20 12.08 -1.75 10.81
CA VAL A 20 12.62 -2.40 12.01
C VAL A 20 14.07 -2.00 12.23
N PHE A 21 14.88 -2.01 11.17
CA PHE A 21 16.29 -1.62 11.22
C PHE A 21 16.46 -0.17 11.68
N THR A 22 15.71 0.79 11.14
CA THR A 22 15.80 2.20 11.53
C THR A 22 15.44 2.40 13.00
N VAL A 23 14.39 1.73 13.49
CA VAL A 23 14.00 1.84 14.90
C VAL A 23 15.04 1.20 15.81
N CYS A 24 15.49 -0.02 15.51
CA CYS A 24 16.52 -0.70 16.30
C CYS A 24 17.86 0.04 16.29
N ALA A 25 18.31 0.52 15.14
CA ALA A 25 19.53 1.30 15.01
C ALA A 25 19.45 2.62 15.77
N GLY A 26 18.30 3.32 15.70
CA GLY A 26 18.08 4.55 16.48
C GLY A 26 18.20 4.31 17.98
N ILE A 27 17.54 3.27 18.50
CA ILE A 27 17.62 2.90 19.93
C ILE A 27 19.04 2.51 20.33
N ALA A 28 19.72 1.69 19.52
CA ALA A 28 21.09 1.25 19.79
C ALA A 28 22.07 2.44 19.82
N MET A 29 21.94 3.38 18.89
CA MET A 29 22.78 4.58 18.84
C MET A 29 22.51 5.50 20.03
N THR A 30 21.26 5.69 20.44
CA THR A 30 20.94 6.45 21.67
C THR A 30 21.51 5.76 22.92
N ALA A 31 21.41 4.44 23.03
CA ALA A 31 21.97 3.68 24.15
C ALA A 31 23.51 3.77 24.18
N LEU A 32 24.16 3.70 23.01
CA LEU A 32 25.61 3.85 22.89
C LEU A 32 26.06 5.27 23.28
N SER A 33 25.35 6.31 22.84
CA SER A 33 25.59 7.69 23.26
C SER A 33 25.44 7.86 24.77
N PHE A 34 24.43 7.24 25.37
CA PHE A 34 24.25 7.29 26.83
C PHE A 34 25.35 6.53 27.59
N TYR A 35 25.77 5.37 27.10
CA TYR A 35 26.89 4.62 27.66
C TYR A 35 28.20 5.42 27.58
N ALA A 36 28.47 6.05 26.43
CA ALA A 36 29.63 6.91 26.23
C ALA A 36 29.59 8.13 27.17
N TYR A 37 28.42 8.73 27.38
CA TYR A 37 28.25 9.79 28.37
C TYR A 37 28.61 9.32 29.78
N LEU A 38 28.14 8.15 30.22
CA LEU A 38 28.46 7.62 31.55
C LEU A 38 29.96 7.34 31.73
N HIS A 39 30.63 6.85 30.69
CA HIS A 39 32.04 6.47 30.74
C HIS A 39 32.99 7.68 30.63
N TYR A 40 32.73 8.61 29.72
CA TYR A 40 33.62 9.75 29.46
C TYR A 40 33.20 11.02 30.22
N LYS A 41 31.99 11.06 30.78
CA LYS A 41 31.36 12.24 31.42
C LYS A 41 31.36 13.50 30.55
N ASP A 42 31.47 13.34 29.24
CA ASP A 42 31.42 14.43 28.27
C ASP A 42 29.98 14.67 27.83
N GLY A 43 29.47 15.87 28.13
CA GLY A 43 28.11 16.28 27.80
C GLY A 43 27.78 16.25 26.30
N ARG A 44 28.79 16.25 25.41
CA ARG A 44 28.57 16.12 23.97
C ARG A 44 27.89 14.81 23.59
N PHE A 45 28.18 13.71 24.29
CA PHE A 45 27.51 12.43 24.04
C PHE A 45 26.06 12.41 24.52
N LEU A 46 25.75 13.14 25.60
CA LEU A 46 24.38 13.31 26.06
C LEU A 46 23.55 14.11 25.04
N VAL A 47 24.12 15.22 24.55
CA VAL A 47 23.49 16.05 23.51
C VAL A 47 23.27 15.24 22.23
N SER A 48 24.24 14.44 21.78
CA SER A 48 24.08 13.60 20.58
C SER A 48 22.98 12.55 20.75
N GLY A 49 22.90 11.89 21.91
CA GLY A 49 21.84 10.94 22.23
C GLY A 49 20.44 11.55 22.19
N ILE A 50 20.28 12.77 22.72
CA ILE A 50 19.02 13.53 22.68
C ILE A 50 18.64 13.87 21.23
N ILE A 51 19.58 14.35 20.41
CA ILE A 51 19.33 14.67 19.00
C ILE A 51 18.84 13.42 18.24
N ILE A 52 19.51 12.27 18.43
CA ILE A 52 19.11 11.01 17.80
C ILE A 52 17.70 10.60 18.23
N LEU A 53 17.37 10.76 19.52
CA LEU A 53 16.04 10.45 20.04
C LEU A 53 14.96 11.35 19.43
N VAL A 54 15.23 12.65 19.29
CA VAL A 54 14.31 13.59 18.64
C VAL A 54 14.10 13.22 17.17
N LEU A 55 15.17 12.94 16.42
CA LEU A 55 15.08 12.51 15.01
C LEU A 55 14.29 11.20 14.86
N LEU A 56 14.52 10.24 15.75
CA LEU A 56 13.77 8.99 15.79
C LEU A 56 12.29 9.24 16.09
N GLY A 57 11.97 10.13 17.03
CA GLY A 57 10.61 10.56 17.33
C GLY A 57 9.90 11.16 16.10
N VAL A 58 10.57 12.08 15.39
CA VAL A 58 10.05 12.67 14.14
C VAL A 58 9.80 11.59 13.09
N PHE A 59 10.73 10.65 12.92
CA PHE A 59 10.55 9.52 12.01
C PHE A 59 9.33 8.66 12.38
N CYS A 60 9.15 8.36 13.66
CA CYS A 60 8.02 7.58 14.18
C CYS A 60 6.67 8.31 14.01
N VAL A 61 6.62 9.63 14.12
CA VAL A 61 5.37 10.40 13.99
C VAL A 61 5.00 10.65 12.53
N ILE A 62 5.98 10.94 11.66
CA ILE A 62 5.71 11.39 10.28
C ILE A 62 5.99 10.30 9.25
N GLY A 63 7.19 9.72 9.30
CA GLY A 63 7.66 8.75 8.31
C GLY A 63 6.96 7.40 8.45
N LEU A 64 6.84 6.94 9.69
CA LEU A 64 6.31 5.62 10.01
C LEU A 64 4.86 5.47 9.52
N PRO A 65 3.88 6.36 9.79
CA PRO A 65 2.52 6.19 9.30
C PRO A 65 2.40 6.12 7.77
N GLN A 66 3.20 6.91 7.05
CA GLN A 66 3.21 6.91 5.59
C GLN A 66 3.76 5.62 5.00
N MET A 67 4.83 5.09 5.60
CA MET A 67 5.43 3.83 5.18
C MET A 67 4.65 2.62 5.68
N TRP A 68 4.01 2.72 6.84
CA TRP A 68 3.27 1.65 7.50
C TRP A 68 2.15 1.15 6.61
N LYS A 69 1.31 2.08 6.14
CA LYS A 69 0.23 1.74 5.21
C LYS A 69 0.81 1.03 3.98
N LYS A 70 1.88 1.53 3.37
CA LYS A 70 2.47 0.91 2.18
C LYS A 70 3.09 -0.48 2.43
N CYS A 71 3.63 -0.73 3.63
CA CYS A 71 4.33 -1.97 3.97
C CYS A 71 3.41 -3.08 4.50
N PHE A 72 2.29 -2.72 5.14
CA PHE A 72 1.44 -3.65 5.86
C PHE A 72 0.01 -3.77 5.32
N GLU A 73 -0.40 -2.90 4.40
CA GLU A 73 -1.71 -2.96 3.77
C GLU A 73 -1.84 -4.20 2.87
N THR A 74 -2.92 -4.94 3.08
CA THR A 74 -3.25 -6.19 2.40
C THR A 74 -4.75 -6.21 2.13
N LEU A 75 -5.13 -6.56 0.91
CA LEU A 75 -6.51 -6.75 0.51
C LEU A 75 -6.76 -8.24 0.29
N VAL A 76 -7.74 -8.79 0.99
CA VAL A 76 -8.19 -10.18 0.85
C VAL A 76 -9.51 -10.14 0.11
N VAL A 77 -9.55 -10.74 -1.06
CA VAL A 77 -10.77 -10.88 -1.86
C VAL A 77 -11.21 -12.34 -1.74
N THR A 78 -12.43 -12.51 -1.23
CA THR A 78 -13.17 -13.79 -1.18
C THR A 78 -14.44 -13.61 -2.00
N ASP A 79 -15.08 -14.70 -2.41
CA ASP A 79 -16.32 -14.65 -3.21
C ASP A 79 -17.43 -13.87 -2.48
N ASP A 80 -17.48 -13.98 -1.14
CA ASP A 80 -18.51 -13.36 -0.32
C ASP A 80 -18.13 -11.97 0.23
N SER A 81 -16.83 -11.64 0.27
CA SER A 81 -16.37 -10.41 0.91
C SER A 81 -15.03 -9.88 0.42
N VAL A 82 -14.90 -8.55 0.42
CA VAL A 82 -13.66 -7.82 0.22
C VAL A 82 -13.19 -7.28 1.56
N THR A 83 -12.08 -7.80 2.08
CA THR A 83 -11.53 -7.43 3.39
C THR A 83 -10.21 -6.69 3.25
N TRP A 84 -10.17 -5.47 3.75
CA TRP A 84 -8.95 -4.68 3.93
C TRP A 84 -8.33 -4.96 5.30
N LYS A 85 -7.03 -5.24 5.30
CA LYS A 85 -6.24 -5.47 6.51
C LYS A 85 -4.99 -4.61 6.48
N CYS A 86 -4.63 -4.03 7.60
CA CYS A 86 -3.34 -3.38 7.80
C CYS A 86 -2.87 -3.69 9.22
N ALA A 87 -1.58 -3.98 9.40
CA ALA A 87 -1.04 -4.26 10.72
C ALA A 87 -1.28 -3.06 11.66
N PHE A 88 -1.74 -3.32 12.88
CA PHE A 88 -2.05 -2.29 13.89
C PHE A 88 -3.13 -1.27 13.47
N ALA A 89 -3.97 -1.60 12.49
CA ALA A 89 -5.19 -0.86 12.18
C ALA A 89 -6.41 -1.79 12.24
N LYS A 90 -7.60 -1.22 12.49
CA LYS A 90 -8.87 -1.96 12.44
C LYS A 90 -9.02 -2.57 11.03
N SER A 91 -9.32 -3.86 10.96
CA SER A 91 -9.65 -4.50 9.69
C SER A 91 -11.07 -4.12 9.28
N HIS A 92 -11.26 -3.87 7.98
CA HIS A 92 -12.54 -3.46 7.42
C HIS A 92 -12.96 -4.47 6.36
N SER A 93 -14.22 -4.90 6.38
CA SER A 93 -14.72 -5.91 5.44
C SER A 93 -16.06 -5.48 4.89
N ILE A 94 -16.21 -5.57 3.58
CA ILE A 94 -17.46 -5.27 2.88
C ILE A 94 -17.92 -6.55 2.17
N PRO A 95 -19.15 -7.03 2.39
CA PRO A 95 -19.72 -8.13 1.63
C PRO A 95 -19.81 -7.79 0.14
N THR A 96 -19.51 -8.73 -0.75
CA THR A 96 -19.54 -8.50 -2.20
C THR A 96 -20.94 -8.12 -2.70
N SER A 97 -22.00 -8.64 -2.06
CA SER A 97 -23.41 -8.30 -2.33
C SER A 97 -23.78 -6.85 -1.99
N GLU A 98 -23.06 -6.20 -1.08
CA GLU A 98 -23.34 -4.83 -0.63
C GLU A 98 -22.59 -3.77 -1.43
N ILE A 99 -21.62 -4.18 -2.25
CA ILE A 99 -20.82 -3.27 -3.07
C ILE A 99 -21.66 -2.76 -4.23
N LYS A 100 -22.20 -1.55 -4.08
CA LYS A 100 -23.03 -0.88 -5.08
C LYS A 100 -22.23 0.06 -5.99
N TYR A 101 -21.14 0.62 -5.48
CA TYR A 101 -20.34 1.61 -6.19
C TYR A 101 -18.89 1.15 -6.31
N SER A 102 -18.33 1.27 -7.50
CA SER A 102 -16.88 1.20 -7.68
C SER A 102 -16.37 2.29 -8.60
N LYS A 103 -15.16 2.77 -8.31
CA LYS A 103 -14.51 3.80 -9.11
C LYS A 103 -13.00 3.58 -9.12
N THR A 104 -12.38 3.95 -10.23
CA THR A 104 -10.93 4.14 -10.27
C THR A 104 -10.62 5.59 -9.94
N ALA A 105 -9.89 5.84 -8.85
CA ALA A 105 -9.39 7.15 -8.47
C ALA A 105 -7.90 7.25 -8.79
N PHE A 106 -7.41 8.46 -9.10
CA PHE A 106 -5.99 8.66 -9.39
C PHE A 106 -5.28 9.32 -8.20
N TYR A 107 -4.05 8.88 -7.90
CA TYR A 107 -3.20 9.48 -6.87
C TYR A 107 -2.63 10.83 -7.30
N LYS A 108 -2.50 11.05 -8.62
CA LYS A 108 -1.98 12.25 -9.28
C LYS A 108 -2.88 12.61 -10.46
N ALA A 109 -2.77 13.84 -10.96
CA ALA A 109 -3.45 14.23 -12.20
C ALA A 109 -3.03 13.27 -13.34
N GLU A 110 -3.96 13.00 -14.26
CA GLU A 110 -3.77 12.05 -15.36
C GLU A 110 -2.51 12.35 -16.20
N ASN A 111 -2.09 13.62 -16.23
CA ASN A 111 -0.93 14.14 -16.97
C ASN A 111 0.39 14.19 -16.17
N ASP A 112 0.48 13.62 -14.96
CA ASP A 112 1.76 13.60 -14.23
C ASP A 112 2.73 12.60 -14.89
N THR A 113 3.75 13.11 -15.59
CA THR A 113 4.75 12.37 -16.37
C THR A 113 5.85 11.74 -15.54
N ARG A 114 5.90 11.96 -14.21
CA ARG A 114 6.89 11.28 -13.36
C ARG A 114 6.76 9.77 -13.50
N ALA A 115 7.87 9.12 -13.83
CA ALA A 115 7.95 7.67 -13.95
C ALA A 115 7.35 7.02 -12.70
N ASP A 116 6.46 6.04 -12.88
CA ASP A 116 6.00 5.18 -11.79
C ASP A 116 7.13 4.19 -11.48
N ILE A 117 8.19 4.70 -10.84
CA ILE A 117 9.44 3.99 -10.54
C ILE A 117 9.15 2.66 -9.82
N TYR A 118 8.04 2.60 -9.08
CA TYR A 118 7.65 1.45 -8.27
C TYR A 118 6.54 0.60 -8.88
N LYS A 119 6.08 0.90 -10.12
CA LYS A 119 4.92 0.25 -10.77
C LYS A 119 3.71 0.12 -9.83
N THR A 120 3.55 1.10 -8.94
CA THR A 120 2.56 1.12 -7.86
C THR A 120 1.15 1.41 -8.38
N GLY A 121 1.04 1.79 -9.66
CA GLY A 121 -0.17 2.28 -10.26
C GLY A 121 -0.36 3.75 -9.87
N LYS A 122 -0.56 4.60 -10.89
CA LYS A 122 -1.10 5.96 -10.69
C LYS A 122 -2.55 5.95 -10.17
N ARG A 123 -3.12 4.76 -9.94
CA ARG A 123 -4.55 4.48 -9.80
C ARG A 123 -4.82 3.67 -8.53
N CYS A 124 -5.94 3.98 -7.90
CA CYS A 124 -6.52 3.33 -6.74
C CYS A 124 -7.90 2.81 -7.14
N ILE A 125 -8.21 1.60 -6.71
CA ILE A 125 -9.54 1.03 -6.81
C ILE A 125 -10.27 1.42 -5.54
N VAL A 126 -11.45 2.02 -5.70
CA VAL A 126 -12.35 2.33 -4.59
C VAL A 126 -13.61 1.53 -4.78
N VAL A 127 -13.95 0.69 -3.80
CA VAL A 127 -15.22 -0.03 -3.70
C VAL A 127 -15.97 0.50 -2.49
N SER A 128 -17.27 0.70 -2.63
CA SER A 128 -18.08 1.34 -1.59
C SER A 128 -19.52 0.83 -1.61
N THR A 129 -20.12 0.73 -0.43
CA THR A 129 -21.55 0.47 -0.24
C THR A 129 -22.37 1.75 -0.47
N GLU A 130 -21.77 2.91 -0.17
CA GLU A 130 -22.33 4.25 -0.30
C GLU A 130 -21.77 5.01 -1.52
N PRO A 131 -22.44 6.08 -1.98
CA PRO A 131 -21.94 6.93 -3.07
C PRO A 131 -20.52 7.43 -2.77
N ILE A 132 -19.59 7.17 -3.70
CA ILE A 132 -18.17 7.47 -3.51
C ILE A 132 -17.97 9.01 -3.50
N PRO A 133 -17.46 9.60 -2.41
CA PRO A 133 -17.23 11.04 -2.35
C PRO A 133 -16.17 11.45 -3.37
N GLN A 134 -16.31 12.63 -3.98
CA GLN A 134 -15.37 13.12 -4.99
C GLN A 134 -14.05 13.60 -4.37
N LEU A 135 -13.21 12.66 -3.97
CA LEU A 135 -11.92 12.90 -3.33
C LEU A 135 -10.75 12.40 -4.18
N LYS A 136 -9.57 13.00 -3.97
CA LYS A 136 -8.28 12.48 -4.50
C LYS A 136 -7.96 11.14 -3.85
N ALA A 137 -7.28 10.25 -4.58
CA ALA A 137 -7.01 8.90 -4.09
C ALA A 137 -6.25 8.85 -2.75
N SER A 138 -5.40 9.85 -2.49
CA SER A 138 -4.64 9.97 -1.24
C SER A 138 -5.50 10.28 -0.01
N LYS A 139 -6.72 10.79 -0.19
CA LYS A 139 -7.62 11.19 0.90
C LYS A 139 -8.60 10.10 1.32
N TYR A 140 -8.77 9.03 0.53
CA TYR A 140 -9.65 7.93 0.94
C TYR A 140 -9.06 7.18 2.14
N LYS A 141 -9.90 6.99 3.15
CA LYS A 141 -9.64 6.15 4.31
C LYS A 141 -10.52 4.91 4.21
N CYS A 142 -9.95 3.74 4.46
CA CYS A 142 -10.73 2.52 4.47
C CYS A 142 -11.65 2.51 5.70
N SER A 143 -12.87 2.08 5.52
CA SER A 143 -13.92 1.95 6.52
C SER A 143 -14.80 0.74 6.20
N ASP A 144 -15.77 0.46 7.06
CA ASP A 144 -16.73 -0.62 6.86
C ASP A 144 -17.70 -0.35 5.68
N ALA A 145 -17.69 0.85 5.11
CA ALA A 145 -18.48 1.24 3.94
C ALA A 145 -17.64 1.53 2.68
N LEU A 146 -16.34 1.79 2.82
CA LEU A 146 -15.46 2.16 1.70
C LEU A 146 -14.09 1.52 1.84
N ILE A 147 -13.64 0.80 0.80
CA ILE A 147 -12.29 0.25 0.72
C ILE A 147 -11.57 0.86 -0.48
N ALA A 148 -10.40 1.44 -0.22
CA ALA A 148 -9.53 2.02 -1.24
C ALA A 148 -8.19 1.28 -1.24
N PHE A 149 -7.78 0.73 -2.39
CA PHE A 149 -6.56 -0.06 -2.50
C PHE A 149 -5.84 0.19 -3.84
N PRO A 150 -4.49 0.17 -3.87
CA PRO A 150 -3.73 0.36 -5.11
C PRO A 150 -4.17 -0.60 -6.23
N SER A 151 -4.39 -0.04 -7.41
CA SER A 151 -4.91 -0.81 -8.53
C SER A 151 -3.84 -1.75 -9.08
N ARG A 152 -4.17 -3.04 -9.14
CA ARG A 152 -3.37 -4.06 -9.82
C ARG A 152 -4.23 -4.79 -10.84
N PRO A 153 -3.70 -5.12 -12.02
CA PRO A 153 -4.46 -5.82 -13.06
C PRO A 153 -5.07 -7.14 -12.58
N GLY A 154 -4.29 -7.96 -11.85
CA GLY A 154 -4.79 -9.18 -11.23
C GLY A 154 -5.89 -8.93 -10.18
N LEU A 155 -5.82 -7.82 -9.44
CA LEU A 155 -6.88 -7.44 -8.50
C LEU A 155 -8.14 -6.99 -9.23
N CYS A 156 -8.02 -6.16 -10.28
CA CYS A 156 -9.15 -5.74 -11.10
C CYS A 156 -9.91 -6.95 -11.67
N ARG A 157 -9.17 -7.93 -12.21
CA ARG A 157 -9.75 -9.17 -12.72
C ARG A 157 -10.52 -9.93 -11.64
N CYS A 158 -9.93 -10.10 -10.46
CA CYS A 158 -10.57 -10.83 -9.37
C CYS A 158 -11.79 -10.11 -8.82
N LEU A 159 -11.78 -8.77 -8.81
CA LEU A 159 -12.95 -7.99 -8.46
C LEU A 159 -14.04 -8.09 -9.54
N CYS A 160 -13.70 -8.09 -10.83
CA CYS A 160 -14.67 -8.35 -11.89
C CYS A 160 -15.29 -9.74 -11.79
N GLU A 161 -14.48 -10.76 -11.48
CA GLU A 161 -14.95 -12.13 -11.26
C GLU A 161 -15.88 -12.23 -10.04
N ALA A 162 -15.55 -11.53 -8.94
CA ALA A 162 -16.31 -11.60 -7.68
C ALA A 162 -17.56 -10.70 -7.65
N LEU A 163 -17.54 -9.54 -8.32
CA LEU A 163 -18.60 -8.54 -8.26
C LEU A 163 -19.52 -8.56 -9.49
N GLY A 164 -19.15 -9.29 -10.55
CA GLY A 164 -19.87 -9.29 -11.81
C GLY A 164 -19.80 -7.96 -12.58
N ASP A 165 -20.69 -7.80 -13.56
CA ASP A 165 -20.63 -6.71 -14.53
C ASP A 165 -21.16 -5.36 -14.03
N ALA A 166 -22.05 -5.36 -13.02
CA ALA A 166 -22.80 -4.17 -12.61
C ALA A 166 -21.96 -3.12 -11.85
N PRO A 167 -21.16 -3.49 -10.82
CA PRO A 167 -20.34 -2.52 -10.10
C PRO A 167 -18.97 -2.31 -10.78
N CYS A 168 -18.46 -3.27 -11.55
CA CYS A 168 -17.16 -3.14 -12.22
C CYS A 168 -17.25 -2.26 -13.47
N GLY A 169 -17.09 -0.94 -13.29
CA GLY A 169 -17.07 0.01 -14.40
C GLY A 169 -16.09 -0.39 -15.52
N GLY A 170 -16.34 0.06 -16.75
CA GLY A 170 -15.59 -0.36 -17.96
C GLY A 170 -14.06 -0.23 -17.88
N ILE A 171 -13.55 0.64 -17.00
CA ILE A 171 -12.11 0.82 -16.75
C ILE A 171 -11.48 -0.43 -16.12
N PHE A 172 -12.19 -1.15 -15.25
CA PHE A 172 -11.69 -2.39 -14.64
C PHE A 172 -11.50 -3.49 -15.69
N LYS A 173 -12.49 -3.66 -16.58
CA LYS A 173 -12.42 -4.59 -17.71
C LYS A 173 -11.31 -4.21 -18.70
N ALA A 174 -11.18 -2.92 -19.02
CA ALA A 174 -10.12 -2.44 -19.92
C ALA A 174 -8.71 -2.72 -19.38
N MET A 175 -8.49 -2.58 -18.06
CA MET A 175 -7.20 -2.90 -17.44
C MET A 175 -6.93 -4.40 -17.38
N ALA A 176 -7.93 -5.22 -17.08
CA ALA A 176 -7.79 -6.67 -17.12
C ALA A 176 -7.41 -7.15 -18.54
N ASN A 177 -8.07 -6.62 -19.57
CA ASN A 177 -7.81 -6.99 -20.96
C ASN A 177 -6.45 -6.52 -21.50
N LYS A 178 -5.97 -5.35 -21.05
CA LYS A 178 -4.65 -4.83 -21.47
C LYS A 178 -3.52 -5.72 -20.98
N GLU A 179 -3.60 -6.21 -19.75
CA GLU A 179 -2.63 -7.15 -19.19
C GLU A 179 -2.65 -8.48 -19.96
N ASP A 180 -3.83 -9.05 -20.23
CA ASP A 180 -3.96 -10.31 -20.98
C ASP A 180 -3.33 -10.21 -22.38
N ARG A 181 -3.37 -9.03 -23.01
CA ARG A 181 -2.67 -8.78 -24.28
C ARG A 181 -1.15 -8.76 -24.09
N LEU A 182 -0.65 -8.00 -23.11
CA LEU A 182 0.78 -7.89 -22.81
C LEU A 182 1.39 -9.25 -22.39
N ASP A 183 0.66 -10.04 -21.61
CA ASP A 183 1.10 -11.36 -21.14
C ASP A 183 1.13 -12.37 -22.29
N LYS A 184 0.17 -12.29 -23.22
CA LYS A 184 0.17 -13.08 -24.46
C LYS A 184 1.31 -12.67 -25.39
N GLU A 185 1.60 -11.37 -25.51
CA GLU A 185 2.72 -10.86 -26.29
C GLU A 185 4.07 -11.28 -25.71
N ALA A 186 4.25 -11.19 -24.39
CA ALA A 186 5.45 -11.64 -23.71
C ALA A 186 5.69 -13.14 -23.89
N LYS A 187 4.63 -13.97 -23.77
CA LYS A 187 4.71 -15.42 -24.03
C LYS A 187 5.01 -15.74 -25.49
N ARG A 188 4.49 -14.97 -26.44
CA ARG A 188 4.81 -15.11 -27.87
C ARG A 188 6.26 -14.73 -28.16
N ALA A 189 6.76 -13.64 -27.58
CA ALA A 189 8.14 -13.21 -27.72
C ALA A 189 9.13 -14.24 -27.13
N ALA A 190 8.83 -14.78 -25.95
CA ALA A 190 9.65 -15.82 -25.31
C ALA A 190 9.63 -17.17 -26.07
N LYS A 191 8.58 -17.44 -26.84
CA LYS A 191 8.47 -18.65 -27.68
C LYS A 191 9.21 -18.49 -29.02
N HIS A 192 9.39 -17.26 -29.50
CA HIS A 192 10.14 -16.97 -30.72
C HIS A 192 11.65 -16.77 -30.49
N SER A 193 12.09 -16.66 -29.23
CA SER A 193 13.49 -16.55 -28.82
C SER A 193 14.12 -17.88 -28.38
N ARG A 194 13.46 -19.01 -28.66
CA ARG A 194 13.95 -20.38 -28.49
C ARG A 194 13.93 -21.07 -29.84
#